data_AF-A0A851MWD3-F1
#
_entry.id   AF-A0A851MWD3-F1
#
_cell.length_a   1.000
_cell.length_b   1.000
_cell.length_c   1.000
_cell.angle_alpha   90.00
_cell.angle_beta   90.00
_cell.angle_gamma   90.00
#
_symmetry.space_group_name_H-M   'P 1'
#
loop_
_entity.id
_entity.type
_entity.pdbx_description
1 polymer ?
#
loop_
_entity_poly.entity_id
_entity_poly.type
_entity_poly.pdbx_seq_one_letter_code
_entity_poly.pdbx_strand_id
1 'polypeptide(L)'
;APESLMQALEDLDYLAALDNNGNLSEFGIIMSEFPLDPQLSKSLLASCEFECVDEMLTIAAMVTAPSCFLPAPPGTEEMALSCWRRFSHPAGDHFTLVNIFNAFKEASASSTGQGCSPEQWCGDYSLSWGALRMAGIIRAELLEIMKRIELPISEPHFGSEENVLSIRKALLSGYFMHIARDVDGSGNYLMLTHKQVAQLHPSSSYQNSRRIPEWVLFHEFSISEDNSIRVVSEISPHLFAELVPQYYFSNLPPSESKDILQEVINHLPPASATKEEQK
;
A
#
# COMPACT_ATOMS: atom_id res chain seq x y z
N ALA A 1 -25.10 -1.33 13.48
CA ALA A 1 -24.56 -0.28 14.36
C ALA A 1 -24.54 1.01 13.56
N PRO A 2 -25.25 2.08 13.97
CA PRO A 2 -25.29 3.35 13.25
C PRO A 2 -23.91 3.99 13.08
N GLU A 3 -23.05 3.85 14.09
CA GLU A 3 -21.68 4.39 14.10
C GLU A 3 -20.79 3.79 13.01
N SER A 4 -20.83 2.47 12.81
CA SER A 4 -20.03 1.81 11.76
C SER A 4 -20.47 2.21 10.35
N LEU A 5 -21.76 2.50 10.16
CA LEU A 5 -22.27 2.99 8.88
C LEU A 5 -21.81 4.44 8.64
N MET A 6 -21.86 5.28 9.67
CA MET A 6 -21.38 6.66 9.58
C MET A 6 -19.89 6.72 9.26
N GLN A 7 -19.07 5.91 9.94
CA GLN A 7 -17.64 5.83 9.64
C GLN A 7 -17.39 5.40 8.19
N ALA A 8 -18.10 4.38 7.70
CA ALA A 8 -17.94 3.93 6.31
C ALA A 8 -18.33 5.02 5.29
N LEU A 9 -19.36 5.82 5.57
CA LEU A 9 -19.74 6.95 4.72
C LEU A 9 -18.68 8.07 4.77
N GLU A 10 -18.13 8.34 5.95
CA GLU A 10 -17.05 9.33 6.12
C GLU A 10 -15.78 8.89 5.38
N ASP A 11 -15.40 7.61 5.46
CA ASP A 11 -14.23 7.06 4.76
C ASP A 11 -14.42 7.13 3.23
N LEU A 12 -15.63 6.85 2.73
CA LEU A 12 -15.94 6.97 1.30
C LEU A 12 -15.96 8.43 0.84
N ASP A 13 -16.44 9.36 1.67
CA ASP A 13 -16.33 10.79 1.44
C ASP A 13 -14.86 11.23 1.40
N TYR A 14 -14.02 10.79 2.35
CA TYR A 14 -12.56 11.01 2.35
C TYR A 14 -11.88 10.56 1.06
N LEU A 15 -12.31 9.45 0.48
CA LEU A 15 -11.76 8.90 -0.76
C LEU A 15 -12.30 9.59 -2.04
N ALA A 16 -13.18 10.58 -1.88
CA ALA A 16 -13.94 11.23 -2.96
C ALA A 16 -14.83 10.24 -3.75
N ALA A 17 -15.24 9.13 -3.11
CA ALA A 17 -16.19 8.18 -3.70
C ALA A 17 -17.63 8.71 -3.65
N LEU A 18 -17.92 9.66 -2.75
CA LEU A 18 -19.21 10.32 -2.63
C LEU A 18 -19.12 11.78 -3.07
N ASP A 19 -20.24 12.33 -3.57
CA ASP A 19 -20.42 13.76 -3.82
C ASP A 19 -20.92 14.49 -2.55
N ASN A 20 -20.99 15.83 -2.61
CA ASN A 20 -21.46 16.67 -1.49
C ASN A 20 -22.89 16.39 -1.03
N ASN A 21 -23.67 15.62 -1.80
CA ASN A 21 -25.04 15.22 -1.49
C ASN A 21 -25.11 13.78 -0.96
N GLY A 22 -23.97 13.08 -0.85
CA GLY A 22 -23.88 11.68 -0.43
C GLY A 22 -24.23 10.66 -1.52
N ASN A 23 -24.30 11.07 -2.79
CA ASN A 23 -24.44 10.13 -3.91
C ASN A 23 -23.08 9.65 -4.39
N LEU A 24 -23.05 8.56 -5.16
CA LEU A 24 -21.82 8.06 -5.76
C LEU A 24 -21.27 9.06 -6.78
N SER A 25 -20.02 9.48 -6.62
CA SER A 25 -19.32 10.36 -7.57
C SER A 25 -18.92 9.58 -8.84
N GLU A 26 -18.51 10.27 -9.91
CA GLU A 26 -17.94 9.59 -11.09
C GLU A 26 -16.73 8.71 -10.69
N PHE A 27 -15.91 9.21 -9.77
CA PHE A 27 -14.79 8.47 -9.22
C PHE A 27 -15.27 7.24 -8.43
N GLY A 28 -16.30 7.39 -7.60
CA GLY A 28 -16.93 6.29 -6.85
C GLY A 28 -17.55 5.23 -7.75
N ILE A 29 -18.15 5.61 -8.88
CA ILE A 29 -18.67 4.68 -9.88
C ILE A 29 -17.54 3.80 -10.42
N ILE A 30 -16.43 4.41 -10.84
CA ILE A 30 -15.27 3.68 -11.36
C ILE A 30 -14.65 2.79 -10.26
N MET A 31 -14.50 3.30 -9.04
CA MET A 31 -14.00 2.50 -7.90
C MET A 31 -14.84 1.24 -7.67
N SER A 32 -16.16 1.32 -7.85
CA SER A 32 -17.10 0.21 -7.60
C SER A 32 -17.00 -0.93 -8.62
N GLU A 33 -16.33 -0.72 -9.75
CA GLU A 33 -16.08 -1.76 -10.76
C GLU A 33 -15.01 -2.76 -10.33
N PHE A 34 -14.14 -2.39 -9.38
CA PHE A 34 -13.05 -3.23 -8.90
C PHE A 34 -13.50 -4.08 -7.70
N PRO A 35 -13.19 -5.39 -7.67
CA PRO A 35 -13.48 -6.26 -6.54
C PRO A 35 -12.43 -6.09 -5.42
N LEU A 36 -12.19 -4.85 -5.00
CA LEU A 36 -11.18 -4.46 -4.02
C LEU A 36 -11.80 -3.54 -2.96
N ASP A 37 -11.13 -3.41 -1.82
CA ASP A 37 -11.50 -2.43 -0.81
C ASP A 37 -11.37 -0.99 -1.37
N PRO A 38 -12.19 -0.03 -0.91
CA PRO A 38 -12.19 1.33 -1.45
C PRO A 38 -10.82 2.01 -1.46
N GLN A 39 -10.00 1.83 -0.41
CA GLN A 39 -8.65 2.38 -0.31
C GLN A 39 -7.73 1.84 -1.41
N LEU A 40 -7.83 0.54 -1.71
CA LEU A 40 -7.01 -0.10 -2.73
C LEU A 40 -7.49 0.26 -4.14
N SER A 41 -8.81 0.32 -4.37
CA SER A 41 -9.40 0.84 -5.60
C SER A 41 -8.97 2.29 -5.86
N LYS A 42 -9.02 3.15 -4.84
CA LYS A 42 -8.55 4.54 -4.92
C LYS A 42 -7.08 4.62 -5.31
N SER A 43 -6.23 3.79 -4.70
CA SER A 43 -4.80 3.76 -4.99
C SER A 43 -4.51 3.26 -6.41
N LEU A 44 -5.23 2.23 -6.86
CA LEU A 44 -5.11 1.72 -8.23
C LEU A 44 -5.55 2.76 -9.26
N LEU A 45 -6.64 3.50 -9.00
CA LEU A 45 -7.06 4.58 -9.88
C LEU A 45 -6.10 5.77 -9.90
N ALA A 46 -5.57 6.16 -8.73
CA ALA A 46 -4.56 7.21 -8.65
C ALA A 46 -3.26 6.83 -9.38
N SER A 47 -2.94 5.54 -9.48
CA SER A 47 -1.76 5.08 -10.24
C SER A 47 -1.79 5.43 -11.73
N CYS A 48 -2.98 5.68 -12.29
CA CYS A 48 -3.16 6.19 -13.65
C CYS A 48 -2.58 7.60 -13.80
N GLU A 49 -2.76 8.46 -12.80
CA GLU A 49 -2.25 9.84 -12.79
C GLU A 49 -0.73 9.88 -12.56
N PHE A 50 -0.22 8.98 -11.72
CA PHE A 50 1.20 8.90 -11.40
C PHE A 50 2.01 7.95 -12.30
N GLU A 51 1.37 7.41 -13.34
CA GLU A 51 1.99 6.54 -14.36
C GLU A 51 2.70 5.29 -13.80
N CYS A 52 2.16 4.70 -12.71
CA CYS A 52 2.71 3.49 -12.07
C CYS A 52 1.68 2.35 -11.96
N VAL A 53 0.87 2.18 -13.01
CA VAL A 53 -0.25 1.22 -13.07
C VAL A 53 0.24 -0.23 -13.02
N ASP A 54 1.31 -0.59 -13.73
CA ASP A 54 1.80 -1.98 -13.76
C ASP A 54 2.24 -2.45 -12.36
N GLU A 55 2.94 -1.57 -11.63
CA GLU A 55 3.37 -1.84 -10.27
C GLU A 55 2.20 -1.85 -9.29
N MET A 56 1.25 -0.92 -9.41
CA MET A 56 0.07 -0.90 -8.53
C MET A 56 -0.89 -2.06 -8.78
N LEU A 57 -1.04 -2.55 -10.01
CA LEU A 57 -1.74 -3.80 -10.30
C LEU A 57 -1.09 -4.99 -9.58
N THR A 58 0.25 -5.02 -9.58
CA THR A 58 1.01 -6.07 -8.90
C THR A 58 0.85 -5.97 -7.38
N ILE A 59 0.97 -4.77 -6.82
CA ILE A 59 0.77 -4.53 -5.39
C ILE A 59 -0.64 -4.93 -4.99
N ALA A 60 -1.67 -4.44 -5.70
CA ALA A 60 -3.07 -4.74 -5.41
C ALA A 60 -3.35 -6.24 -5.44
N ALA A 61 -2.80 -6.97 -6.42
CA ALA A 61 -2.97 -8.41 -6.48
C ALA A 61 -2.25 -9.16 -5.34
N MET A 62 -1.04 -8.72 -4.97
CA MET A 62 -0.24 -9.35 -3.93
C MET A 62 -0.79 -9.14 -2.53
N VAL A 63 -1.46 -8.01 -2.26
CA VAL A 63 -2.11 -7.74 -0.98
C VAL A 63 -3.53 -8.31 -0.90
N THR A 64 -4.22 -8.49 -2.04
CA THR A 64 -5.55 -9.13 -2.08
C THR A 64 -5.46 -10.66 -1.98
N ALA A 65 -4.40 -11.25 -2.54
CA ALA A 65 -4.13 -12.68 -2.37
C ALA A 65 -3.76 -13.01 -0.92
N PRO A 66 -3.92 -14.27 -0.45
CA PRO A 66 -3.35 -14.69 0.82
C PRO A 66 -1.85 -14.39 0.87
N SER A 67 -1.31 -14.11 2.07
CA SER A 67 0.11 -13.83 2.26
C SER A 67 1.00 -14.85 1.53
N CYS A 68 1.93 -14.34 0.70
CA CYS A 68 2.90 -15.17 0.00
C CYS A 68 4.00 -15.71 0.92
N PHE A 69 4.18 -15.14 2.12
CA PHE A 69 5.15 -15.60 3.11
C PHE A 69 4.61 -16.83 3.84
N LEU A 70 5.34 -17.94 3.79
CA LEU A 70 4.96 -19.13 4.55
C LEU A 70 5.30 -18.94 6.03
N PRO A 71 4.41 -19.38 6.96
CA PRO A 71 4.75 -19.45 8.37
C PRO A 71 5.98 -20.32 8.58
N ALA A 72 7.01 -19.77 9.22
CA ALA A 72 8.20 -20.52 9.57
C ALA A 72 7.91 -21.43 10.78
N PRO A 73 8.30 -22.72 10.74
CA PRO A 73 8.30 -23.56 11.93
C PRO A 73 9.16 -22.97 13.06
N PRO A 74 8.82 -23.25 14.34
CA PRO A 74 9.60 -22.78 15.48
C PRO A 74 11.09 -23.13 15.35
N GLY A 75 11.95 -22.13 15.46
CA GLY A 75 13.41 -22.27 15.36
C GLY A 75 14.00 -22.13 13.95
N THR A 76 13.18 -21.88 12.93
CA THR A 76 13.62 -21.64 11.53
C THR A 76 13.28 -20.25 11.01
N GLU A 77 12.81 -19.36 11.88
CA GLU A 77 12.34 -18.01 11.53
C GLU A 77 13.45 -17.20 10.85
N GLU A 78 14.68 -17.22 11.38
CA GLU A 78 15.81 -16.49 10.80
C GLU A 78 16.19 -17.03 9.41
N MET A 79 16.02 -18.33 9.16
CA MET A 79 16.25 -18.91 7.83
C MET A 79 15.23 -18.38 6.82
N ALA A 80 13.94 -18.39 7.17
CA ALA A 80 12.89 -17.85 6.31
C ALA A 80 13.11 -16.34 6.05
N LEU A 81 13.40 -15.56 7.10
CA LEU A 81 13.73 -14.15 6.99
C LEU A 81 14.95 -13.92 6.07
N SER A 82 15.99 -14.75 6.17
CA SER A 82 17.17 -14.63 5.30
C SER A 82 16.84 -14.85 3.82
N CYS A 83 15.89 -15.74 3.51
CA CYS A 83 15.39 -15.92 2.15
C CYS A 83 14.63 -14.69 1.66
N TRP A 84 13.71 -14.15 2.49
CA TRP A 84 12.90 -13.00 2.13
C TRP A 84 13.73 -11.71 1.97
N ARG A 85 14.81 -11.56 2.74
CA ARG A 85 15.75 -10.43 2.64
C ARG A 85 16.32 -10.25 1.23
N ARG A 86 16.37 -11.30 0.42
CA ARG A 86 16.87 -11.23 -0.97
C ARG A 86 15.96 -10.43 -1.90
N PHE A 87 14.68 -10.30 -1.56
CA PHE A 87 13.70 -9.52 -2.33
C PHE A 87 13.41 -8.16 -1.70
N SER A 88 14.00 -7.87 -0.54
CA SER A 88 13.72 -6.63 0.19
C SER A 88 14.06 -5.40 -0.65
N HIS A 89 13.12 -4.47 -0.66
CA HIS A 89 13.30 -3.16 -1.28
C HIS A 89 13.42 -2.08 -0.19
N PRO A 90 14.36 -1.14 -0.30
CA PRO A 90 14.60 -0.13 0.74
C PRO A 90 13.41 0.81 0.97
N ALA A 91 12.53 0.99 -0.03
CA ALA A 91 11.32 1.81 0.10
C ALA A 91 10.16 1.12 0.83
N GLY A 92 10.26 -0.19 1.12
CA GLY A 92 9.35 -0.92 2.00
C GLY A 92 8.74 -2.19 1.42
N ASP A 93 7.73 -2.69 2.12
CA ASP A 93 7.13 -3.99 1.87
C ASP A 93 6.28 -4.03 0.60
N HIS A 94 5.55 -2.95 0.25
CA HIS A 94 4.80 -2.90 -1.02
C HIS A 94 5.73 -3.13 -2.23
N PHE A 95 6.90 -2.49 -2.20
CA PHE A 95 7.95 -2.66 -3.21
C PHE A 95 8.60 -4.04 -3.16
N THR A 96 8.75 -4.60 -1.95
CA THR A 96 9.24 -5.97 -1.76
C THR A 96 8.27 -6.99 -2.37
N LEU A 97 6.95 -6.77 -2.29
CA LEU A 97 5.96 -7.63 -2.95
C LEU A 97 6.08 -7.58 -4.48
N VAL A 98 6.37 -6.41 -5.06
CA VAL A 98 6.66 -6.28 -6.50
C VAL A 98 7.91 -7.08 -6.89
N ASN A 99 9.00 -6.95 -6.12
CA ASN A 99 10.22 -7.76 -6.31
C ASN A 99 9.93 -9.26 -6.30
N ILE A 100 9.19 -9.74 -5.30
CA ILE A 100 8.82 -11.16 -5.17
C ILE A 100 8.03 -11.63 -6.39
N PHE A 101 7.01 -10.86 -6.79
CA PHE A 101 6.14 -11.24 -7.91
C PHE A 101 6.88 -11.27 -9.24
N ASN A 102 7.75 -10.29 -9.49
CA ASN A 102 8.58 -10.25 -10.70
C ASN A 102 9.56 -11.44 -10.75
N ALA A 103 10.24 -11.73 -9.64
CA ALA A 103 11.14 -12.89 -9.57
C ALA A 103 10.40 -14.22 -9.76
N PHE A 104 9.18 -14.34 -9.21
CA PHE A 104 8.32 -15.50 -9.42
C PHE A 104 7.91 -15.66 -10.89
N LYS A 105 7.55 -14.57 -11.57
CA LYS A 105 7.23 -14.59 -13.02
C LYS A 105 8.42 -15.01 -13.86
N GLU A 106 9.61 -14.49 -13.57
CA GLU A 106 10.85 -14.86 -14.27
C GLU A 106 11.21 -16.33 -14.07
N ALA A 107 11.11 -16.83 -12.84
CA ALA A 107 11.31 -18.25 -12.53
C ALA A 107 10.31 -19.13 -13.30
N SER A 108 9.04 -18.70 -13.37
CA SER A 108 7.97 -19.41 -14.07
C SER A 108 8.12 -19.40 -15.60
N ALA A 109 8.73 -18.37 -16.17
CA ALA A 109 9.06 -18.33 -17.59
C ALA A 109 10.28 -19.22 -17.91
N SER A 110 11.30 -19.21 -17.05
CA SER A 110 12.57 -19.92 -17.24
C SER A 110 12.47 -21.43 -17.06
N SER A 111 11.47 -21.92 -16.32
CA SER A 111 11.19 -23.35 -16.14
C SER A 111 10.81 -24.09 -17.44
N THR A 112 10.61 -23.37 -18.55
CA THR A 112 10.42 -23.97 -19.88
C THR A 112 11.72 -24.50 -20.51
N GLY A 113 12.90 -24.26 -19.91
CA GLY A 113 14.19 -24.74 -20.43
C GLY A 113 15.20 -25.26 -19.41
N GLN A 114 15.08 -24.92 -18.12
CA GLN A 114 15.96 -25.42 -17.04
C GLN A 114 15.08 -26.01 -15.91
N GLY A 115 15.31 -27.27 -15.57
CA GLY A 115 14.39 -28.14 -14.80
C GLY A 115 14.09 -27.81 -13.32
N CYS A 116 14.01 -26.55 -12.93
CA CYS A 116 13.44 -26.14 -11.64
C CYS A 116 11.99 -25.70 -11.86
N SER A 117 11.02 -26.32 -11.17
CA SER A 117 9.62 -25.92 -11.29
C SER A 117 9.33 -24.65 -10.46
N PRO A 118 8.28 -23.87 -10.80
CA PRO A 118 7.89 -22.70 -10.01
C PRO A 118 7.59 -23.04 -8.54
N GLU A 119 7.03 -24.22 -8.28
CA GLU A 119 6.76 -24.74 -6.94
C GLU A 119 8.05 -24.95 -6.15
N GLN A 120 9.07 -25.53 -6.80
CA GLN A 120 10.38 -25.74 -6.19
C GLN A 120 11.06 -24.40 -5.87
N TRP A 121 11.01 -23.44 -6.80
CA TRP A 121 11.51 -22.08 -6.55
C TRP A 121 10.84 -21.44 -5.34
N CYS A 122 9.50 -21.54 -5.22
CA CYS A 122 8.78 -21.02 -4.06
C CYS A 122 9.24 -21.68 -2.75
N GLY A 123 9.45 -23.01 -2.78
CA GLY A 123 9.97 -23.76 -1.64
C GLY A 123 11.35 -23.29 -1.18
N ASP A 124 12.27 -23.06 -2.12
CA ASP A 124 13.63 -22.59 -1.84
C ASP A 124 13.66 -21.22 -1.14
N TYR A 125 12.64 -20.38 -1.36
CA TYR A 125 12.51 -19.05 -0.78
C TYR A 125 11.51 -18.94 0.38
N SER A 126 10.96 -20.06 0.87
CA SER A 126 9.90 -20.06 1.90
C SER A 126 8.68 -19.20 1.52
N LEU A 127 8.26 -19.32 0.26
CA LEU A 127 7.11 -18.63 -0.32
C LEU A 127 5.99 -19.61 -0.72
N SER A 128 4.76 -19.13 -0.71
CA SER A 128 3.58 -19.90 -1.09
C SER A 128 3.33 -19.82 -2.60
N TRP A 129 3.57 -20.92 -3.31
CA TRP A 129 3.23 -21.04 -4.73
C TRP A 129 1.74 -20.78 -5.01
N GLY A 130 0.86 -21.29 -4.13
CA GLY A 130 -0.59 -21.11 -4.27
C GLY A 130 -0.99 -19.64 -4.16
N ALA A 131 -0.41 -18.90 -3.23
CA ALA A 131 -0.64 -17.46 -3.06
C ALA A 131 -0.14 -16.67 -4.27
N LEU A 132 1.08 -16.93 -4.74
CA LEU A 132 1.66 -16.22 -5.89
C LEU A 132 0.91 -16.50 -7.19
N ARG A 133 0.45 -17.74 -7.39
CA ARG A 133 -0.43 -18.08 -8.52
C ARG A 133 -1.78 -17.36 -8.42
N MET A 134 -2.37 -17.28 -7.23
CA MET A 134 -3.62 -16.53 -7.01
C MET A 134 -3.43 -15.04 -7.30
N ALA A 135 -2.34 -14.43 -6.83
CA ALA A 135 -1.99 -13.05 -7.16
C ALA A 135 -1.86 -12.85 -8.69
N GLY A 136 -1.29 -13.81 -9.41
CA GLY A 136 -1.24 -13.77 -10.88
C GLY A 136 -2.62 -13.73 -11.55
N ILE A 137 -3.59 -14.47 -11.01
CA ILE A 137 -4.99 -14.48 -11.49
C ILE A 137 -5.66 -13.14 -11.19
N ILE A 138 -5.59 -12.67 -9.94
CA ILE A 138 -6.18 -11.40 -9.52
C ILE A 138 -5.61 -10.24 -10.35
N ARG A 139 -4.28 -10.20 -10.54
CA ARG A 139 -3.63 -9.17 -11.36
C ARG A 139 -4.17 -9.15 -12.80
N ALA A 140 -4.41 -10.32 -13.39
CA ALA A 140 -4.97 -10.42 -14.73
C ALA A 140 -6.42 -9.92 -14.78
N GLU A 141 -7.24 -10.28 -13.79
CA GLU A 141 -8.62 -9.82 -13.68
C GLU A 141 -8.71 -8.29 -13.51
N LEU A 142 -7.90 -7.71 -12.63
CA LEU A 142 -7.83 -6.25 -12.44
C LEU A 142 -7.40 -5.53 -13.72
N LEU A 143 -6.40 -6.07 -14.44
CA LEU A 143 -5.96 -5.53 -15.72
C LEU A 143 -7.08 -5.57 -16.78
N GLU A 144 -7.85 -6.67 -16.85
CA GLU A 144 -8.97 -6.78 -17.77
C GLU A 144 -10.11 -5.80 -17.42
N ILE A 145 -10.37 -5.54 -16.14
CA ILE A 145 -11.31 -4.50 -15.70
C ILE A 145 -10.83 -3.13 -16.19
N MET A 146 -9.56 -2.77 -15.94
CA MET A 146 -8.99 -1.48 -16.38
C MET A 146 -9.13 -1.28 -17.89
N LYS A 147 -8.83 -2.32 -18.69
CA LYS A 147 -9.02 -2.28 -20.15
C LYS A 147 -10.49 -2.11 -20.55
N ARG A 148 -11.40 -2.83 -19.88
CA ARG A 148 -12.84 -2.81 -20.17
C ARG A 148 -13.44 -1.42 -19.96
N ILE A 149 -12.98 -0.70 -18.93
CA ILE A 149 -13.44 0.65 -18.59
C ILE A 149 -12.51 1.75 -19.13
N GLU A 150 -11.62 1.38 -20.05
CA GLU A 150 -10.74 2.29 -20.83
C GLU A 150 -9.81 3.18 -19.99
N LEU A 151 -9.33 2.68 -18.84
CA LEU A 151 -8.32 3.38 -18.06
C LEU A 151 -6.94 3.27 -18.70
N PRO A 152 -6.10 4.32 -18.58
CA PRO A 152 -4.73 4.29 -19.08
C PRO A 152 -3.92 3.24 -18.30
N ILE A 153 -3.04 2.54 -19.01
CA ILE A 153 -2.13 1.54 -18.45
C ILE A 153 -0.72 1.98 -18.81
N SER A 154 0.08 2.30 -17.80
CA SER A 154 1.48 2.70 -17.99
C SER A 154 2.37 1.49 -18.26
N GLU A 155 3.49 1.72 -18.94
CA GLU A 155 4.54 0.71 -19.11
C GLU A 155 5.28 0.47 -17.78
N PRO A 156 5.79 -0.75 -17.54
CA PRO A 156 6.54 -1.05 -16.32
C PRO A 156 7.84 -0.24 -16.28
N HIS A 157 8.09 0.45 -15.16
CA HIS A 157 9.29 1.26 -14.93
C HIS A 157 9.83 1.14 -13.49
N PHE A 158 9.56 -0.01 -12.88
CA PHE A 158 9.96 -0.33 -11.51
C PHE A 158 11.47 -0.18 -11.26
N GLY A 159 11.83 0.47 -10.16
CA GLY A 159 13.20 0.59 -9.66
C GLY A 159 13.86 1.96 -9.86
N SER A 160 13.25 2.87 -10.61
CA SER A 160 13.70 4.28 -10.67
C SER A 160 13.21 5.09 -9.46
N GLU A 161 13.97 6.10 -9.04
CA GLU A 161 13.57 7.01 -7.94
C GLU A 161 12.23 7.72 -8.22
N GLU A 162 11.99 8.08 -9.49
CA GLU A 162 10.73 8.67 -9.94
C GLU A 162 9.56 7.70 -9.78
N ASN A 163 9.72 6.44 -10.23
CA ASN A 163 8.69 5.42 -10.05
C ASN A 163 8.44 5.11 -8.57
N VAL A 164 9.48 5.12 -7.73
CA VAL A 164 9.32 4.98 -6.27
C VAL A 164 8.46 6.09 -5.69
N LEU A 165 8.67 7.33 -6.13
CA LEU A 165 7.81 8.44 -5.74
C LEU A 165 6.38 8.24 -6.27
N SER A 166 6.19 7.90 -7.54
CA SER A 166 4.87 7.64 -8.14
C SER A 166 4.06 6.58 -7.37
N ILE A 167 4.68 5.44 -7.03
CA ILE A 167 4.04 4.38 -6.25
C ILE A 167 3.66 4.88 -4.86
N ARG A 168 4.54 5.65 -4.20
CA ARG A 168 4.23 6.27 -2.90
C ARG A 168 3.05 7.23 -3.00
N LYS A 169 2.99 8.05 -4.06
CA LYS A 169 1.85 8.96 -4.31
C LYS A 169 0.56 8.16 -4.50
N ALA A 170 0.58 7.14 -5.36
CA ALA A 170 -0.58 6.29 -5.63
C ALA A 170 -1.08 5.57 -4.38
N LEU A 171 -0.19 4.94 -3.59
CA LEU A 171 -0.55 4.31 -2.32
C LEU A 171 -1.15 5.31 -1.34
N LEU A 172 -0.52 6.47 -1.20
CA LEU A 172 -0.96 7.49 -0.26
C LEU A 172 -2.33 8.06 -0.63
N SER A 173 -2.68 8.17 -1.92
CA SER A 173 -4.00 8.63 -2.36
C SER A 173 -5.17 7.80 -1.84
N GLY A 174 -4.96 6.51 -1.54
CA GLY A 174 -6.00 5.64 -0.96
C GLY A 174 -5.78 5.25 0.50
N TYR A 175 -4.53 5.18 0.96
CA TYR A 175 -4.16 4.72 2.30
C TYR A 175 -3.71 5.85 3.24
N PHE A 176 -3.99 7.12 2.94
CA PHE A 176 -3.69 8.23 3.85
C PHE A 176 -4.37 8.12 5.23
N MET A 177 -5.40 7.30 5.35
CA MET A 177 -6.04 6.99 6.63
C MET A 177 -5.28 5.94 7.47
N HIS A 178 -4.34 5.22 6.85
CA HIS A 178 -3.58 4.12 7.43
C HIS A 178 -2.12 4.52 7.61
N ILE A 179 -1.90 5.62 8.33
CA ILE A 179 -0.57 6.13 8.66
C ILE A 179 -0.27 5.92 10.14
N ALA A 180 0.96 5.53 10.42
CA ALA A 180 1.49 5.45 11.76
C ALA A 180 2.87 6.11 11.85
N ARG A 181 3.21 6.59 13.05
CA ARG A 181 4.47 7.26 13.34
C ARG A 181 5.15 6.65 14.56
N ASP A 182 6.44 6.35 14.46
CA ASP A 182 7.29 6.02 15.60
C ASP A 182 7.76 7.32 16.26
N VAL A 183 7.21 7.66 17.43
CA VAL A 183 7.39 8.99 18.05
C VAL A 183 8.72 9.11 18.78
N ASP A 184 9.19 8.02 19.41
CA ASP A 184 10.38 8.00 20.26
C ASP A 184 11.53 7.18 19.67
N GLY A 185 11.35 6.61 18.47
CA GLY A 185 12.34 5.78 17.80
C GLY A 185 12.47 4.39 18.43
N SER A 186 11.53 3.98 19.27
CA SER A 186 11.56 2.67 19.93
C SER A 186 10.91 1.57 19.09
N GLY A 187 10.43 1.87 17.88
CA GLY A 187 9.68 0.96 17.03
C GLY A 187 8.21 0.78 17.43
N ASN A 188 7.68 1.66 18.28
CA ASN A 188 6.28 1.67 18.69
C ASN A 188 5.51 2.70 17.86
N TYR A 189 4.83 2.22 16.83
CA TYR A 189 4.12 3.07 15.88
C TYR A 189 2.74 3.46 16.38
N LEU A 190 2.51 4.76 16.55
CA LEU A 190 1.22 5.34 16.89
C LEU A 190 0.43 5.67 15.61
N MET A 191 -0.73 5.04 15.44
CA MET A 191 -1.65 5.33 14.33
C MET A 191 -2.31 6.69 14.50
N LEU A 192 -2.37 7.47 13.42
CA LEU A 192 -2.86 8.85 13.46
C LEU A 192 -4.35 8.95 13.79
N THR A 193 -5.20 8.08 13.21
CA THR A 193 -6.66 8.15 13.33
C THR A 193 -7.17 7.68 14.69
N HIS A 194 -6.74 6.50 15.13
CA HIS A 194 -7.33 5.82 16.30
C HIS A 194 -6.44 5.85 17.55
N LYS A 195 -5.25 6.46 17.49
CA LYS A 195 -4.25 6.51 18.58
C LYS A 195 -3.90 5.14 19.17
N GLN A 196 -4.01 4.09 18.35
CA GLN A 196 -3.58 2.75 18.71
C GLN A 196 -2.08 2.61 18.44
N VAL A 197 -1.39 1.90 19.32
CA VAL A 197 0.03 1.58 19.18
C VAL A 197 0.18 0.17 18.62
N ALA A 198 1.07 0.01 17.66
CA ALA A 198 1.41 -1.26 17.03
C ALA A 198 2.91 -1.33 16.72
N GLN A 199 3.43 -2.53 16.57
CA GLN A 199 4.79 -2.77 16.10
C GLN A 199 4.79 -3.23 14.65
N LEU A 200 5.94 -3.10 13.99
CA LEU A 200 6.13 -3.68 12.66
C LEU A 200 6.06 -5.20 12.75
N HIS A 201 5.28 -5.83 11.89
CA HIS A 201 5.25 -7.29 11.83
C HIS A 201 6.66 -7.86 11.56
N PRO A 202 7.06 -9.01 12.16
CA PRO A 202 8.40 -9.59 12.00
C PRO A 202 8.84 -9.85 10.55
N SER A 203 7.88 -10.05 9.63
CA SER A 203 8.17 -10.24 8.20
C SER A 203 8.47 -8.93 7.44
N SER A 204 8.33 -7.77 8.07
CA SER A 204 8.60 -6.50 7.40
C SER A 204 10.08 -6.37 7.05
N SER A 205 10.35 -5.83 5.86
CA SER A 205 11.70 -5.49 5.39
C SER A 205 12.44 -4.52 6.32
N TYR A 206 11.71 -3.71 7.09
CA TYR A 206 12.29 -2.74 8.02
C TYR A 206 12.81 -3.34 9.32
N GLN A 207 12.36 -4.53 9.75
CA GLN A 207 12.81 -5.18 10.99
C GLN A 207 14.32 -5.42 11.03
N ASN A 208 14.95 -5.57 9.86
CA ASN A 208 16.38 -5.81 9.71
C ASN A 208 17.10 -4.66 8.98
N SER A 209 16.42 -3.54 8.78
CA SER A 209 17.00 -2.37 8.12
C SER A 209 17.86 -1.58 9.10
N ARG A 210 18.94 -0.96 8.59
CA ARG A 210 19.76 -0.01 9.37
C ARG A 210 19.01 1.28 9.69
N ARG A 211 17.99 1.60 8.89
CA ARG A 211 17.14 2.77 9.02
C ARG A 211 15.69 2.31 9.07
N ILE A 212 15.08 2.51 10.22
CA ILE A 212 13.65 2.32 10.43
C ILE A 212 12.98 3.67 10.13
N PRO A 213 11.98 3.73 9.23
CA PRO A 213 11.31 4.98 8.88
C PRO A 213 10.41 5.46 10.02
N GLU A 214 10.50 6.74 10.38
CA GLU A 214 9.67 7.35 11.42
C GLU A 214 8.19 7.36 11.02
N TRP A 215 7.89 7.63 9.74
CA TRP A 215 6.54 7.75 9.20
C TRP A 215 6.28 6.64 8.20
N VAL A 216 5.19 5.91 8.42
CA VAL A 216 4.85 4.77 7.57
C VAL A 216 3.38 4.72 7.22
N LEU A 217 3.13 4.25 6.00
CA LEU A 217 1.85 3.76 5.53
C LEU A 217 1.82 2.25 5.70
N PHE A 218 0.69 1.71 6.17
CA PHE A 218 0.49 0.27 6.32
C PHE A 218 -0.79 -0.21 5.62
N HIS A 219 -0.79 -1.48 5.18
CA HIS A 219 -1.96 -2.06 4.53
C HIS A 219 -2.93 -2.69 5.54
N GLU A 220 -2.40 -3.50 6.46
CA GLU A 220 -3.20 -4.22 7.45
C GLU A 220 -2.78 -3.88 8.88
N PHE A 221 -3.77 -3.85 9.76
CA PHE A 221 -3.58 -3.83 11.20
C PHE A 221 -4.20 -5.09 11.80
N SER A 222 -3.42 -5.84 12.59
CA SER A 222 -3.91 -7.04 13.27
C SER A 222 -3.82 -6.87 14.78
N ILE A 223 -4.95 -7.10 15.46
CA ILE A 223 -5.02 -7.22 16.92
C ILE A 223 -4.76 -8.70 17.25
N SER A 224 -3.55 -9.01 17.73
CA SER A 224 -3.18 -10.35 18.22
C SER A 224 -2.62 -10.24 19.65
N GLU A 225 -1.67 -11.10 20.06
CA GLU A 225 -0.98 -10.96 21.35
C GLU A 225 -0.20 -9.64 21.43
N ASP A 226 0.39 -9.22 20.30
CA ASP A 226 0.98 -7.91 20.09
C ASP A 226 0.35 -7.27 18.85
N ASN A 227 -0.21 -6.06 19.04
CA ASN A 227 -0.72 -5.25 17.94
C ASN A 227 0.36 -5.07 16.86
N SER A 228 0.08 -5.48 15.63
CA SER A 228 1.06 -5.40 14.53
C SER A 228 0.50 -4.77 13.27
N ILE A 229 1.30 -3.94 12.61
CA ILE A 229 1.04 -3.42 11.27
C ILE A 229 1.84 -4.22 10.23
N ARG A 230 1.19 -4.53 9.10
CA ARG A 230 1.73 -5.36 8.01
C ARG A 230 1.73 -4.61 6.69
N VAL A 231 2.65 -5.01 5.82
CA VAL A 231 2.90 -4.42 4.51
C VAL A 231 3.10 -2.91 4.64
N VAL A 232 4.28 -2.54 5.11
CA VAL A 232 4.61 -1.17 5.53
C VAL A 232 5.51 -0.49 4.50
N SER A 233 5.31 0.80 4.23
CA SER A 233 6.21 1.58 3.37
C SER A 233 6.43 2.99 3.90
N GLU A 234 7.65 3.50 3.73
CA GLU A 234 8.03 4.83 4.22
C GLU A 234 7.28 5.90 3.44
N ILE A 235 6.73 6.85 4.18
CA ILE A 235 6.13 8.07 3.65
C ILE A 235 6.82 9.27 4.28
N SER A 236 6.85 10.40 3.58
CA SER A 236 7.33 11.65 4.16
C SER A 236 6.16 12.52 4.63
N PRO A 237 6.32 13.27 5.73
CA PRO A 237 5.32 14.26 6.16
C PRO A 237 5.00 15.28 5.07
N HIS A 238 6.00 15.64 4.26
CA HIS A 238 5.83 16.55 3.11
C HIS A 238 4.88 15.97 2.07
N LEU A 239 5.08 14.72 1.68
CA LEU A 239 4.22 14.09 0.68
C LEU A 239 2.80 13.87 1.22
N PHE A 240 2.68 13.53 2.51
CA PHE A 240 1.39 13.48 3.18
C PHE A 240 0.66 14.83 3.12
N ALA A 241 1.32 15.91 3.52
CA ALA A 241 0.75 17.25 3.49
C ALA A 241 0.38 17.74 2.08
N GLU A 242 1.09 17.29 1.05
CA GLU A 242 0.84 17.64 -0.36
C GLU A 242 -0.40 16.94 -0.93
N LEU A 243 -0.60 15.65 -0.63
CA LEU A 243 -1.63 14.83 -1.30
C LEU A 243 -2.92 14.65 -0.50
N VAL A 244 -2.88 14.80 0.82
CA VAL A 244 -4.00 14.44 1.68
C VAL A 244 -5.04 15.55 1.73
N PRO A 245 -6.35 15.23 1.63
CA PRO A 245 -7.39 16.24 1.67
C PRO A 245 -7.37 17.08 2.96
N GLN A 246 -7.50 18.40 2.83
CA GLN A 246 -7.43 19.33 3.96
C GLN A 246 -8.50 19.08 5.03
N TYR A 247 -9.68 18.59 4.63
CA TYR A 247 -10.74 18.25 5.57
C TYR A 247 -10.42 17.01 6.40
N TYR A 248 -9.84 15.96 5.80
CA TYR A 248 -9.29 14.82 6.56
C TYR A 248 -8.25 15.29 7.57
N PHE A 249 -7.29 16.12 7.11
CA PHE A 249 -6.26 16.67 7.97
C PHE A 249 -6.84 17.44 9.18
N SER A 250 -7.89 18.23 8.94
CA SER A 250 -8.59 18.98 9.99
C SER A 250 -9.23 18.06 11.03
N ASN A 251 -9.74 16.91 10.60
CA ASN A 251 -10.41 15.91 11.45
C ASN A 251 -9.44 14.98 12.19
N LEU A 252 -8.13 15.03 11.91
CA LEU A 252 -7.14 14.30 12.71
C LEU A 252 -7.21 14.70 14.18
N PRO A 253 -7.08 13.75 15.12
CA PRO A 253 -7.11 14.08 16.53
C PRO A 253 -5.84 14.85 16.95
N PRO A 254 -5.92 15.72 17.99
CA PRO A 254 -4.76 16.44 18.49
C PRO A 254 -3.63 15.49 18.89
N SER A 255 -2.44 15.74 18.35
CA SER A 255 -1.22 14.95 18.54
C SER A 255 0.00 15.71 18.04
N GLU A 256 1.20 15.35 18.52
CA GLU A 256 2.47 15.88 17.99
C GLU A 256 2.60 15.63 16.48
N SER A 257 2.12 14.48 15.99
CA SER A 257 2.08 14.17 14.56
C SER A 257 1.24 15.19 13.77
N LYS A 258 0.09 15.61 14.31
CA LYS A 258 -0.74 16.65 13.68
C LYS A 258 -0.03 18.00 13.67
N ASP A 259 0.68 18.35 14.75
CA ASP A 259 1.42 19.61 14.84
C ASP A 259 2.56 19.68 13.82
N ILE A 260 3.33 18.59 13.66
CA ILE A 260 4.39 18.47 12.65
C ILE A 260 3.83 18.63 11.23
N LEU A 261 2.74 17.92 10.93
CA LEU A 261 2.10 18.03 9.62
C LEU A 261 1.54 19.45 9.37
N GLN A 262 1.01 20.12 10.39
CA GLN A 262 0.54 21.50 10.28
C GLN A 262 1.70 22.46 9.99
N GLU A 263 2.86 22.28 10.62
CA GLU A 263 4.07 23.04 10.34
C GLU A 263 4.50 22.85 8.87
N VAL A 264 4.52 21.61 8.40
CA VAL A 264 4.83 21.30 7.00
C VAL A 264 3.85 22.00 6.04
N ILE A 265 2.54 21.94 6.31
CA ILE A 265 1.50 22.61 5.50
C ILE A 265 1.74 24.12 5.44
N ASN A 266 2.10 24.75 6.57
CA ASN A 266 2.35 26.19 6.61
C ASN A 266 3.56 26.61 5.76
N HIS A 267 4.47 25.67 5.47
CA HIS A 267 5.65 25.89 4.63
C HIS A 267 5.47 25.41 3.19
N LEU A 268 4.36 24.76 2.84
CA LEU A 268 4.05 24.45 1.46
C LEU A 268 3.77 25.74 0.67
N PRO A 269 4.23 25.84 -0.58
CA PRO A 269 3.76 26.92 -1.45
C PRO A 269 2.23 26.84 -1.52
N PRO A 270 1.51 27.98 -1.58
CA PRO A 270 0.07 27.95 -1.77
C PRO A 270 -0.19 27.11 -3.02
N ALA A 271 -0.88 25.98 -2.83
CA ALA A 271 -1.18 25.07 -3.92
C ALA A 271 -1.73 25.91 -5.07
N SER A 272 -1.13 25.79 -6.26
CA SER A 272 -1.73 26.33 -7.47
C SER A 272 -3.11 25.70 -7.54
N ALA A 273 -4.13 26.47 -7.18
CA ALA A 273 -5.51 26.03 -7.08
C ALA A 273 -5.83 25.11 -8.26
N THR A 274 -5.89 23.81 -7.97
CA THR A 274 -6.42 22.83 -8.90
C THR A 274 -7.80 23.35 -9.26
N LYS A 275 -8.03 23.51 -10.56
CA LYS A 275 -9.28 24.02 -11.12
C LYS A 275 -10.41 23.03 -10.80
N GLU A 276 -10.94 23.08 -9.59
CA GLU A 276 -12.17 22.41 -9.19
C GLU A 276 -13.15 23.45 -8.65
N GLU A 277 -13.42 24.47 -9.47
CA GLU A 277 -14.63 25.29 -9.36
C GLU A 277 -14.93 25.79 -10.78
N GLN A 278 -15.60 24.94 -11.57
CA GLN A 278 -16.51 25.25 -12.70
C GLN A 278 -16.59 24.05 -13.66
N LYS A 279 -17.44 23.07 -13.36
CA LYS A 279 -18.64 22.80 -14.18
C LYS A 279 -19.59 21.83 -13.50
#